data_AF-A0A6N2K8A8-F1
#
_entry.id   AF-A0A6N2K8A8-F1
#
_cell.length_a   1.000
_cell.length_b   1.000
_cell.length_c   1.000
_cell.angle_alpha   90.00
_cell.angle_beta   90.00
_cell.angle_gamma   90.00
#
_symmetry.space_group_name_H-M   'P 1'
#
loop_
_entity.id
_entity.type
_entity.pdbx_description
1 polymer ?
#
loop_
_entity_poly.entity_id
_entity_poly.type
_entity_poly.pdbx_seq_one_letter_code
_entity_poly.pdbx_strand_id
1 'polypeptide(L)'
;METRFRSGSCALVILVCVVGFCGFGSVSCGENRRPKNVQVAIRAKWEGTPILLEAGELLSKERKDIYWEFIDSWLHSKKEDNDSYTAKDCLKKIIKHGHALLSDTLASLFEFSLILRSASPRLVLYRQLAEESLSSFPLLDDSFSNNASGGLAETNENNGMKRSDPLLVGRNPESPGGKCCWVDTGAALFYDVADLLLWLHSPTGMAGDSFQQPELFDFDHVHFESLSGSPVTILYGALGTDCFKVFHSALVEAAKQGKVKYVVRPVLPSGCESKVGQCVAVGASDSLNLGGYGVELALKNMEYKAMDDSAIKKGVTLEDPRTEDLSQEVRGFIFSKILERKPELTSEIMAFRDYLLSSTISDTLDVWELKDLGHQTAQRIVHASDPLQSMQEINQNFPSVVSSLSRMKLDDSVKDEITANQRMIPPSKSLMALNGALINIEDIDLYLLVDMVQQELSLADQFSKLKHNKETSFDSVSS
;
A
#
# COMPACT_ATOMS: atom_id res chain seq x y z
N MET A 1 -49.26 -68.46 -39.54
CA MET A 1 -50.30 -68.86 -38.57
C MET A 1 -49.81 -68.37 -37.21
N GLU A 2 -50.67 -67.60 -36.55
CA GLU A 2 -50.45 -66.86 -35.31
C GLU A 2 -49.98 -67.78 -34.17
N THR A 3 -49.23 -67.30 -33.16
CA THR A 3 -49.84 -66.60 -32.00
C THR A 3 -48.79 -65.97 -31.08
N ARG A 4 -49.20 -64.85 -30.49
CA ARG A 4 -48.56 -64.00 -29.48
C ARG A 4 -48.45 -64.70 -28.12
N PHE A 5 -47.47 -64.31 -27.27
CA PHE A 5 -47.73 -63.88 -25.88
C PHE A 5 -46.49 -63.21 -25.20
N ARG A 6 -46.63 -61.90 -24.89
CA ARG A 6 -46.17 -61.11 -23.70
C ARG A 6 -44.85 -61.56 -23.02
N SER A 7 -43.74 -60.80 -23.00
CA SER A 7 -43.49 -59.38 -22.69
C SER A 7 -44.27 -58.86 -21.47
N GLY A 8 -43.59 -58.70 -20.32
CA GLY A 8 -44.19 -58.05 -19.15
C GLY A 8 -43.55 -58.26 -17.77
N SER A 9 -42.38 -58.90 -17.61
CA SER A 9 -41.85 -59.18 -16.25
C SER A 9 -40.34 -59.00 -16.04
N CYS A 10 -39.58 -58.53 -17.03
CA CYS A 10 -38.12 -58.32 -16.86
C CYS A 10 -37.72 -56.85 -16.66
N ALA A 11 -38.58 -55.89 -17.01
CA ALA A 11 -38.29 -54.45 -16.85
C ALA A 11 -38.60 -53.91 -15.43
N LEU A 12 -39.41 -54.62 -14.65
CA LEU A 12 -39.85 -54.14 -13.32
C LEU A 12 -38.85 -54.47 -12.21
N VAL A 13 -37.99 -55.48 -12.39
CA VAL A 13 -36.96 -55.87 -11.41
C VAL A 13 -35.74 -54.94 -11.49
N ILE A 14 -35.42 -54.42 -12.68
CA ILE A 14 -34.30 -53.47 -12.86
C ILE A 14 -34.67 -52.07 -12.32
N LEU A 15 -35.94 -51.66 -12.40
CA LEU A 15 -36.40 -50.38 -11.87
C LEU A 15 -36.42 -50.34 -10.32
N VAL A 16 -36.66 -51.48 -9.67
CA VAL A 16 -36.67 -51.58 -8.19
C VAL A 16 -35.24 -51.60 -7.60
N CYS A 17 -34.25 -52.14 -8.31
CA CYS A 17 -32.85 -52.07 -7.88
C CYS A 17 -32.23 -50.67 -8.04
N VAL A 18 -32.74 -49.84 -8.96
CA VAL A 18 -32.26 -48.45 -9.15
C VAL A 18 -32.97 -47.47 -8.20
N VAL A 19 -34.18 -47.79 -7.71
CA VAL A 19 -34.89 -46.94 -6.73
C VAL A 19 -34.65 -47.40 -5.28
N GLY A 20 -34.23 -48.65 -5.05
CA GLY A 20 -33.95 -49.21 -3.72
C GLY A 20 -32.57 -48.88 -3.12
N PHE A 21 -31.66 -48.28 -3.88
CA PHE A 21 -30.35 -47.81 -3.39
C PHE A 21 -30.29 -46.29 -3.13
N CYS A 22 -31.43 -45.60 -3.19
CA CYS A 22 -31.57 -44.18 -2.85
C CYS A 22 -32.21 -43.94 -1.47
N GLY A 23 -32.32 -44.97 -0.63
CA GLY A 23 -32.82 -44.87 0.74
C GLY A 23 -31.68 -44.96 1.76
N PHE A 24 -31.48 -43.88 2.52
CA PHE A 24 -30.68 -43.83 3.76
C PHE A 24 -29.17 -44.03 3.67
N GLY A 25 -28.52 -43.32 2.74
CA GLY A 25 -27.22 -42.74 3.02
C GLY A 25 -27.43 -41.28 3.41
N SER A 26 -27.56 -40.96 4.69
CA SER A 26 -27.28 -39.59 5.14
C SER A 26 -25.79 -39.35 4.92
N VAL A 27 -25.44 -39.00 3.68
CA VAL A 27 -24.25 -38.22 3.41
C VAL A 27 -24.51 -36.92 4.17
N SER A 28 -24.01 -36.86 5.40
CA SER A 28 -23.66 -35.59 6.01
C SER A 28 -22.71 -34.96 5.02
N CYS A 29 -23.26 -34.18 4.10
CA CYS A 29 -22.51 -33.25 3.30
C CYS A 29 -22.00 -32.28 4.34
N GLY A 30 -20.81 -32.58 4.87
CA GLY A 30 -20.08 -31.67 5.73
C GLY A 30 -19.99 -30.39 4.94
N GLU A 31 -20.85 -29.44 5.31
CA GLU A 31 -20.86 -28.14 4.69
C GLU A 31 -19.48 -27.58 4.98
N ASN A 32 -18.62 -27.55 3.95
CA ASN A 32 -17.34 -26.85 4.00
C ASN A 32 -17.70 -25.37 4.20
N ARG A 33 -17.93 -25.01 5.46
CA ARG A 33 -18.27 -23.67 5.90
C ARG A 33 -17.13 -22.80 5.43
N ARG A 34 -17.39 -22.03 4.36
CA ARG A 34 -16.44 -21.01 3.90
C ARG A 34 -16.15 -20.11 5.09
N PRO A 35 -14.88 -19.80 5.37
CA PRO A 35 -14.54 -18.92 6.48
C PRO A 35 -15.29 -17.60 6.29
N LYS A 36 -15.91 -17.11 7.37
CA LYS A 36 -16.58 -15.82 7.38
C LYS A 36 -15.49 -14.75 7.42
N ASN A 37 -15.26 -14.11 6.28
CA ASN A 37 -14.20 -13.11 6.14
C ASN A 37 -14.81 -11.70 6.21
N VAL A 38 -14.14 -10.80 6.92
CA VAL A 38 -14.43 -9.37 6.92
C VAL A 38 -13.35 -8.69 6.08
N GLN A 39 -13.75 -7.86 5.12
CA GLN A 39 -12.84 -7.09 4.26
C GLN A 39 -13.07 -5.60 4.48
N VAL A 40 -12.00 -4.86 4.71
CA VAL A 40 -12.00 -3.41 4.90
C VAL A 40 -10.97 -2.81 3.94
N ALA A 41 -11.32 -1.70 3.31
CA ALA A 41 -10.45 -0.96 2.41
C ALA A 41 -10.62 0.55 2.64
N ILE A 42 -9.51 1.28 2.78
CA ILE A 42 -9.50 2.74 2.84
C ILE A 42 -9.22 3.29 1.45
N ARG A 43 -10.08 4.22 1.01
CA ARG A 43 -9.95 4.92 -0.28
C ARG A 43 -9.59 6.39 -0.07
N ALA A 44 -8.68 6.88 -0.89
CA ALA A 44 -8.34 8.28 -0.97
C ALA A 44 -9.49 9.11 -1.55
N LYS A 45 -9.50 10.41 -1.25
CA LYS A 45 -10.46 11.36 -1.82
C LYS A 45 -10.10 11.82 -3.24
N TRP A 46 -8.85 11.59 -3.66
CA TRP A 46 -8.33 11.98 -4.97
C TRP A 46 -8.28 10.80 -5.95
N GLU A 47 -8.26 11.12 -7.24
CA GLU A 47 -8.08 10.15 -8.32
C GLU A 47 -6.68 9.53 -8.30
N GLY A 48 -6.58 8.29 -8.78
CA GLY A 48 -5.33 7.54 -8.92
C GLY A 48 -4.23 8.36 -9.58
N THR A 49 -3.00 8.13 -9.14
CA THR A 49 -1.79 8.84 -9.58
C THR A 49 -0.88 7.92 -10.39
N PRO A 50 -0.30 8.35 -11.52
CA PRO A 50 0.61 7.50 -12.30
C PRO A 50 1.76 6.90 -11.48
N ILE A 51 1.91 5.56 -11.47
CA ILE A 51 3.01 4.88 -10.75
C ILE A 51 4.38 5.37 -11.26
N LEU A 52 4.50 5.62 -12.56
CA LEU A 52 5.75 6.12 -13.16
C LEU A 52 6.16 7.49 -12.60
N LEU A 53 5.19 8.39 -12.39
CA LEU A 53 5.48 9.71 -11.82
C LEU A 53 5.79 9.60 -10.32
N GLU A 54 5.09 8.72 -9.60
CA GLU A 54 5.38 8.46 -8.18
C GLU A 54 6.79 7.90 -7.98
N ALA A 55 7.23 6.99 -8.86
CA ALA A 55 8.58 6.48 -8.84
C ALA A 55 9.62 7.61 -8.98
N GLY A 56 9.41 8.54 -9.90
CA GLY A 56 10.26 9.74 -10.01
C GLY A 56 10.30 10.54 -8.72
N GLU A 57 9.15 10.81 -8.10
CA GLU A 57 9.09 11.55 -6.83
C GLU A 57 9.77 10.82 -5.67
N LEU A 58 9.63 9.49 -5.57
CA LEU A 58 10.31 8.71 -4.54
C LEU A 58 11.83 8.73 -4.73
N LEU A 59 12.30 8.63 -5.97
CA LEU A 59 13.73 8.72 -6.28
C LEU A 59 14.30 10.11 -5.95
N SER A 60 13.52 11.16 -6.18
CA SER A 60 13.94 12.53 -5.86
C SER A 60 14.13 12.79 -4.37
N LYS A 61 13.49 12.00 -3.49
CA LYS A 61 13.69 12.10 -2.04
C LYS A 61 15.11 11.73 -1.62
N GLU A 62 15.73 10.77 -2.31
CA GLU A 62 17.10 10.34 -2.00
C GLU A 62 18.12 11.41 -2.37
N ARG A 63 18.11 11.81 -3.65
CA ARG A 63 18.91 12.91 -4.16
C ARG A 63 18.21 13.54 -5.36
N LYS A 64 18.33 14.87 -5.49
CA LYS A 64 17.69 15.65 -6.56
C LYS A 64 18.23 15.33 -7.97
N ASP A 65 19.46 14.83 -8.08
CA ASP A 65 20.10 14.42 -9.34
C ASP A 65 19.51 13.11 -9.90
N ILE A 66 19.21 12.14 -9.03
CA ILE A 66 18.62 10.83 -9.42
C ILE A 66 17.30 11.01 -10.18
N TYR A 67 16.52 12.04 -9.85
CA TYR A 67 15.29 12.36 -10.59
C TYR A 67 15.55 12.56 -12.08
N TRP A 68 16.58 13.34 -12.42
CA TRP A 68 16.95 13.64 -13.80
C TRP A 68 17.61 12.44 -14.48
N GLU A 69 18.47 11.71 -13.78
CA GLU A 69 19.05 10.45 -14.28
C GLU A 69 17.97 9.41 -14.60
N PHE A 70 16.90 9.36 -13.81
CA PHE A 70 15.75 8.50 -14.04
C PHE A 70 14.96 8.92 -15.30
N ILE A 71 14.70 10.22 -15.46
CA ILE A 71 14.06 10.75 -16.68
C ILE A 71 14.89 10.37 -17.91
N ASP A 72 16.20 10.62 -17.88
CA ASP A 72 17.09 10.32 -18.99
C ASP A 72 17.13 8.81 -19.29
N SER A 73 17.28 7.98 -18.26
CA SER A 73 17.27 6.51 -18.37
C SER A 73 15.98 6.00 -19.03
N TRP A 74 14.84 6.59 -18.66
CA TRP A 74 13.54 6.25 -19.24
C TRP A 74 13.41 6.72 -20.70
N LEU A 75 13.81 7.95 -21.01
CA LEU A 75 13.71 8.54 -22.34
C LEU A 75 14.64 7.89 -23.38
N HIS A 76 15.81 7.41 -22.94
CA HIS A 76 16.78 6.69 -23.77
C HIS A 76 16.46 5.19 -23.89
N SER A 77 15.53 4.66 -23.09
CA SER A 77 15.09 3.29 -23.23
C SER A 77 14.47 3.09 -24.62
N LYS A 78 14.96 2.07 -25.35
CA LYS A 78 14.33 1.69 -26.62
C LYS A 78 12.91 1.22 -26.29
N LYS A 79 11.93 1.63 -27.12
CA LYS A 79 10.61 0.97 -27.11
C LYS A 79 10.87 -0.47 -27.55
N GLU A 80 10.97 -1.40 -26.61
CA GLU A 80 11.07 -2.83 -26.94
C GLU A 80 9.69 -3.24 -27.49
N ASP A 81 9.64 -3.59 -28.77
CA ASP A 81 8.40 -3.87 -29.54
C ASP A 81 7.67 -5.15 -29.09
N ASN A 82 8.13 -5.83 -28.03
CA ASN A 82 7.63 -7.15 -27.61
C ASN A 82 7.20 -7.21 -26.13
N ASP A 83 7.12 -6.06 -25.45
CA ASP A 83 6.62 -6.02 -24.07
C ASP A 83 5.10 -6.20 -24.07
N SER A 84 4.60 -7.25 -23.41
CA SER A 84 3.19 -7.31 -23.03
C SER A 84 2.89 -6.11 -22.13
N TYR A 85 2.02 -5.21 -22.57
CA TYR A 85 1.72 -3.97 -21.85
C TYR A 85 0.75 -4.16 -20.68
N THR A 86 0.98 -5.19 -19.85
CA THR A 86 0.21 -5.36 -18.61
C THR A 86 0.70 -4.37 -17.55
N ALA A 87 -0.20 -3.97 -16.63
CA ALA A 87 0.17 -3.12 -15.50
C ALA A 87 1.35 -3.70 -14.69
N LYS A 88 1.44 -5.03 -14.61
CA LYS A 88 2.53 -5.75 -13.92
C LYS A 88 3.86 -5.58 -14.64
N ASP A 89 3.88 -5.64 -15.97
CA ASP A 89 5.12 -5.50 -16.75
C ASP A 89 5.61 -4.06 -16.73
N CYS A 90 4.69 -3.08 -16.79
CA CYS A 90 5.02 -1.68 -16.56
C CYS A 90 5.63 -1.44 -15.18
N LEU A 91 5.03 -2.00 -14.12
CA LEU A 91 5.58 -1.90 -12.76
C LEU A 91 6.99 -2.50 -12.67
N LYS A 92 7.20 -3.70 -13.21
CA LYS A 92 8.53 -4.32 -13.27
C LYS A 92 9.54 -3.46 -14.02
N LYS A 93 9.14 -2.83 -15.12
CA LYS A 93 9.99 -1.93 -15.89
C LYS A 93 10.37 -0.70 -15.07
N ILE A 94 9.41 -0.07 -14.40
CA ILE A 94 9.64 1.08 -13.50
C ILE A 94 10.62 0.69 -12.39
N ILE A 95 10.37 -0.43 -11.71
CA ILE A 95 11.24 -0.95 -10.64
C ILE A 95 12.65 -1.23 -11.17
N LYS A 96 12.78 -1.85 -12.34
CA LYS A 96 14.08 -2.10 -12.99
C LYS A 96 14.88 -0.81 -13.23
N HIS A 97 14.23 0.24 -13.75
CA HIS A 97 14.89 1.53 -13.95
C HIS A 97 15.24 2.23 -12.63
N GLY A 98 14.39 2.12 -11.60
CA GLY A 98 14.68 2.67 -10.27
C GLY A 98 15.83 1.94 -9.56
N HIS A 99 15.85 0.60 -9.61
CA HIS A 99 16.90 -0.23 -9.01
C HIS A 99 18.28 0.05 -9.62
N ALA A 100 18.35 0.39 -10.92
CA ALA A 100 19.60 0.72 -11.57
C ALA A 100 20.28 1.99 -11.01
N LEU A 101 19.54 2.84 -10.29
CA LEU A 101 20.00 4.11 -9.75
C LEU A 101 20.20 4.10 -8.23
N LEU A 102 19.76 3.03 -7.55
CA LEU A 102 19.78 2.89 -6.09
C LEU A 102 20.70 1.74 -5.67
N SER A 103 21.13 1.75 -4.39
CA SER A 103 21.76 0.57 -3.77
C SER A 103 20.72 -0.51 -3.46
N ASP A 104 21.14 -1.77 -3.31
CA ASP A 104 20.22 -2.90 -3.10
C ASP A 104 19.25 -2.71 -1.91
N THR A 105 19.73 -2.10 -0.83
CA THR A 105 18.94 -1.83 0.38
C THR A 105 17.91 -0.73 0.15
N LEU A 106 18.32 0.38 -0.50
CA LEU A 106 17.42 1.49 -0.85
C LEU A 106 16.43 1.07 -1.93
N ALA A 107 16.82 0.20 -2.86
CA ALA A 107 15.97 -0.34 -3.91
C ALA A 107 14.79 -1.13 -3.32
N SER A 108 15.05 -1.97 -2.30
CA SER A 108 13.99 -2.71 -1.60
C SER A 108 13.00 -1.78 -0.89
N LEU A 109 13.50 -0.71 -0.26
CA LEU A 109 12.66 0.29 0.40
C LEU A 109 11.88 1.14 -0.61
N PHE A 110 12.48 1.45 -1.76
CA PHE A 110 11.83 2.13 -2.87
C PHE A 110 10.65 1.31 -3.42
N GLU A 111 10.83 0.01 -3.65
CA GLU A 111 9.75 -0.89 -4.08
C GLU A 111 8.61 -0.90 -3.06
N PHE A 112 8.93 -1.02 -1.76
CA PHE A 112 7.94 -0.96 -0.69
C PHE A 112 7.18 0.36 -0.67
N SER A 113 7.89 1.50 -0.74
CA SER A 113 7.30 2.84 -0.77
C SER A 113 6.41 3.08 -1.99
N LEU A 114 6.75 2.49 -3.13
CA LEU A 114 5.96 2.54 -4.36
C LEU A 114 4.65 1.76 -4.22
N ILE A 115 4.70 0.57 -3.59
CA ILE A 115 3.51 -0.24 -3.29
C ILE A 115 2.61 0.46 -2.26
N LEU A 116 3.20 1.14 -1.27
CA LEU A 116 2.46 1.95 -0.30
C LEU A 116 1.87 3.23 -0.89
N ARG A 117 2.29 3.64 -2.10
CA ARG A 117 1.80 4.85 -2.79
C ARG A 117 2.07 6.13 -2.00
N SER A 118 3.18 6.15 -1.25
CA SER A 118 3.54 7.24 -0.33
C SER A 118 3.82 8.58 -1.04
N ALA A 119 4.17 8.56 -2.32
CA ALA A 119 4.35 9.77 -3.13
C ALA A 119 3.05 10.31 -3.78
N SER A 120 1.93 9.60 -3.67
CA SER A 120 0.66 10.03 -4.28
C SER A 120 0.22 11.44 -3.86
N PRO A 121 0.26 11.83 -2.56
CA PRO A 121 -0.13 13.18 -2.14
C PRO A 121 0.69 14.30 -2.80
N ARG A 122 1.96 14.02 -3.09
CA ARG A 122 2.87 14.98 -3.73
C ARG A 122 2.48 15.23 -5.20
N LEU A 123 2.01 14.21 -5.90
CA LEU A 123 1.47 14.41 -7.25
C LEU A 123 0.14 15.15 -7.25
N VAL A 124 -0.68 14.98 -6.20
CA VAL A 124 -1.91 15.77 -6.02
C VAL A 124 -1.59 17.25 -5.83
N LEU A 125 -0.51 17.57 -5.11
CA LEU A 125 -0.02 18.95 -4.99
C LEU A 125 0.35 19.53 -6.37
N TYR A 126 1.09 18.80 -7.21
CA TYR A 126 1.41 19.28 -8.56
C TYR A 126 0.17 19.46 -9.45
N ARG A 127 -0.87 18.63 -9.29
CA ARG A 127 -2.17 18.84 -9.97
C ARG A 127 -2.81 20.17 -9.58
N GLN A 128 -2.77 20.52 -8.29
CA GLN A 128 -3.31 21.80 -7.81
C GLN A 128 -2.53 22.99 -8.39
N LEU A 129 -1.19 22.90 -8.40
CA LEU A 129 -0.34 23.93 -9.01
C LEU A 129 -0.56 24.04 -10.53
N ALA A 130 -0.81 22.92 -11.20
CA ALA A 130 -1.16 22.90 -12.61
C ALA A 130 -2.50 23.62 -12.88
N GLU A 131 -3.53 23.36 -12.06
CA GLU A 131 -4.82 24.05 -12.15
C GLU A 131 -4.68 25.55 -11.89
N GLU A 132 -3.88 25.95 -10.89
CA GLU A 132 -3.60 27.36 -10.60
C GLU A 132 -2.91 28.05 -11.79
N SER A 133 -1.91 27.39 -12.39
CA SER A 133 -1.24 27.86 -13.61
C SER A 133 -2.23 28.05 -14.78
N LEU A 134 -3.10 27.07 -15.04
CA LEU A 134 -4.12 27.17 -16.09
C LEU A 134 -5.13 28.28 -15.81
N SER A 135 -5.56 28.43 -14.55
CA SER A 135 -6.54 29.44 -14.14
C SER A 135 -6.00 30.87 -14.19
N SER A 136 -4.67 31.04 -14.14
CA SER A 136 -4.01 32.35 -14.22
C SER A 136 -4.07 32.96 -15.62
N PHE A 137 -4.35 32.14 -16.65
CA PHE A 137 -4.45 32.56 -18.05
C PHE A 137 -5.77 32.10 -18.67
N PRO A 138 -6.93 32.67 -18.26
CA PRO A 138 -8.21 32.30 -18.83
C PRO A 138 -8.22 32.62 -20.34
N LEU A 139 -8.52 31.61 -21.15
CA LEU A 139 -8.77 31.81 -22.58
C LEU A 139 -10.01 32.70 -22.72
N LEU A 140 -9.89 33.76 -23.52
CA LEU A 140 -11.06 34.51 -24.01
C LEU A 140 -11.84 33.56 -24.91
N ASP A 141 -12.88 32.93 -24.37
CA ASP A 141 -13.74 32.05 -25.14
C ASP A 141 -14.44 32.87 -26.24
N ASP A 142 -14.29 32.42 -27.49
CA ASP A 142 -14.97 32.93 -28.69
C ASP A 142 -16.48 32.59 -28.63
N SER A 143 -17.21 33.22 -27.70
CA SER A 143 -18.67 33.13 -27.61
C SER A 143 -19.39 34.38 -28.16
N PHE A 144 -18.78 35.07 -29.14
CA PHE A 144 -19.46 36.09 -29.94
C PHE A 144 -19.64 35.62 -31.38
N SER A 145 -20.51 34.62 -31.56
CA SER A 145 -21.15 34.41 -32.86
C SER A 145 -22.65 34.18 -32.69
N ASN A 146 -23.37 35.28 -32.95
CA ASN A 146 -24.72 35.37 -33.50
C ASN A 146 -25.88 34.82 -32.65
N ASN A 147 -26.54 35.74 -31.96
CA ASN A 147 -27.97 36.00 -32.24
C ASN A 147 -28.30 37.46 -31.97
N ALA A 148 -28.40 38.23 -33.05
CA ALA A 148 -29.10 39.50 -33.06
C ALA A 148 -30.61 39.23 -32.98
N SER A 149 -31.17 39.38 -31.79
CA SER A 149 -32.59 39.69 -31.59
C SER A 149 -32.72 40.43 -30.28
N GLY A 150 -33.05 41.72 -30.39
CA GLY A 150 -33.08 42.65 -29.27
C GLY A 150 -34.12 42.31 -28.20
N GLY A 151 -33.75 42.62 -26.96
CA GLY A 151 -34.60 42.62 -25.79
C GLY A 151 -33.84 43.23 -24.62
N LEU A 152 -34.25 44.42 -24.21
CA LEU A 152 -33.74 45.14 -23.03
C LEU A 152 -34.01 44.30 -21.77
N ALA A 153 -32.98 43.94 -21.00
CA ALA A 153 -33.11 43.56 -19.59
C ALA A 153 -31.77 43.65 -18.86
N GLU A 154 -31.66 44.71 -18.06
CA GLU A 154 -31.02 44.84 -16.74
C GLU A 154 -29.61 44.27 -16.50
N THR A 155 -28.74 45.24 -16.19
CA THR A 155 -27.48 45.15 -15.46
C THR A 155 -27.52 44.18 -14.29
N ASN A 156 -26.69 43.14 -14.34
CA ASN A 156 -26.14 42.48 -13.17
C ASN A 156 -24.63 42.34 -13.35
N GLU A 157 -23.91 43.29 -12.76
CA GLU A 157 -22.50 43.13 -12.44
C GLU A 157 -22.36 41.96 -11.46
N ASN A 158 -21.98 40.79 -11.96
CA ASN A 158 -21.39 39.74 -11.15
C ASN A 158 -20.10 39.31 -11.84
N ASN A 159 -19.09 40.18 -11.77
CA ASN A 159 -17.72 39.82 -12.06
C ASN A 159 -17.16 39.04 -10.85
N GLY A 160 -17.67 37.83 -10.68
CA GLY A 160 -17.17 36.88 -9.70
C GLY A 160 -16.06 36.07 -10.34
N MET A 161 -14.81 36.42 -10.04
CA MET A 161 -13.66 35.52 -10.13
C MET A 161 -14.10 34.14 -9.65
N LYS A 162 -14.21 33.15 -10.55
CA LYS A 162 -14.43 31.75 -10.18
C LYS A 162 -13.19 31.28 -9.42
N ARG A 163 -13.13 31.58 -8.12
CA ARG A 163 -12.29 30.80 -7.20
C ARG A 163 -12.76 29.37 -7.35
N SER A 164 -11.84 28.51 -7.76
CA SER A 164 -12.04 27.06 -7.81
C SER A 164 -12.64 26.62 -6.49
N ASP A 165 -13.73 25.86 -6.58
CA ASP A 165 -14.41 25.31 -5.41
C ASP A 165 -13.37 24.51 -4.59
N PRO A 166 -13.15 24.81 -3.29
CA PRO A 166 -12.23 24.06 -2.44
C PRO A 166 -12.51 22.56 -2.37
N LEU A 167 -13.63 22.11 -2.94
CA LEU A 167 -14.10 20.74 -3.04
C LEU A 167 -13.57 19.96 -4.25
N LEU A 168 -12.83 20.58 -5.18
CA LEU A 168 -12.22 19.90 -6.34
C LEU A 168 -10.81 19.34 -6.08
N VAL A 169 -10.43 19.13 -4.82
CA VAL A 169 -9.16 18.49 -4.47
C VAL A 169 -9.16 17.06 -5.01
N GLY A 170 -8.38 16.83 -6.08
CA GLY A 170 -8.05 15.48 -6.53
C GLY A 170 -8.57 15.04 -7.90
N ARG A 171 -9.20 15.93 -8.68
CA ARG A 171 -9.48 15.65 -10.09
C ARG A 171 -8.28 16.02 -10.96
N ASN A 172 -8.01 15.23 -12.00
CA ASN A 172 -6.97 15.57 -12.97
C ASN A 172 -7.33 16.85 -13.75
N PRO A 173 -6.39 17.80 -13.93
CA PRO A 173 -6.66 19.06 -14.64
C PRO A 173 -7.04 18.79 -16.10
N GLU A 174 -7.92 19.63 -16.65
CA GLU A 174 -8.34 19.58 -18.05
C GLU A 174 -7.55 20.63 -18.83
N SER A 175 -6.52 20.18 -19.57
CA SER A 175 -5.73 21.10 -20.40
C SER A 175 -6.53 21.54 -21.64
N PRO A 176 -6.49 22.84 -21.99
CA PRO A 176 -7.13 23.36 -23.19
C PRO A 176 -6.71 22.61 -24.47
N GLY A 177 -7.67 22.41 -25.37
CA GLY A 177 -7.43 21.78 -26.69
C GLY A 177 -7.01 20.31 -26.63
N GLY A 178 -7.11 19.64 -25.46
CA GLY A 178 -6.71 18.23 -25.30
C GLY A 178 -5.21 17.98 -25.46
N LYS A 179 -4.39 19.02 -25.24
CA LYS A 179 -2.92 18.94 -25.17
C LYS A 179 -2.52 18.34 -23.83
N CYS A 180 -1.43 17.57 -23.79
CA CYS A 180 -1.03 16.82 -22.59
C CYS A 180 0.15 17.42 -21.83
N CYS A 181 0.83 18.41 -22.44
CA CYS A 181 1.96 19.09 -21.86
C CYS A 181 1.83 20.58 -22.19
N TRP A 182 2.27 21.44 -21.27
CA TRP A 182 2.42 22.87 -21.51
C TRP A 182 3.56 23.43 -20.67
N VAL A 183 4.04 24.60 -21.08
CA VAL A 183 5.12 25.31 -20.41
C VAL A 183 4.60 26.64 -19.91
N ASP A 184 4.81 26.89 -18.63
CA ASP A 184 4.46 28.14 -17.95
C ASP A 184 5.73 28.97 -17.72
N THR A 185 5.68 30.22 -18.18
CA THR A 185 6.75 31.22 -18.03
C THR A 185 6.38 32.34 -17.06
N GLY A 186 5.17 32.30 -16.49
CA GLY A 186 4.55 33.36 -15.67
C GLY A 186 4.00 34.52 -16.50
N ALA A 187 4.41 34.64 -17.76
CA ALA A 187 3.88 35.61 -18.72
C ALA A 187 2.90 34.98 -19.71
N ALA A 188 3.15 33.73 -20.09
CA ALA A 188 2.37 33.02 -21.09
C ALA A 188 2.49 31.50 -20.89
N LEU A 189 1.46 30.79 -21.38
CA LEU A 189 1.43 29.34 -21.48
C LEU A 189 1.72 28.91 -22.93
N PHE A 190 2.68 28.01 -23.11
CA PHE A 190 3.03 27.44 -24.41
C PHE A 190 2.60 25.97 -24.47
N TYR A 191 1.70 25.65 -25.40
CA TYR A 191 1.19 24.29 -25.63
C TYR A 191 1.88 23.57 -26.79
N ASP A 192 2.57 24.32 -27.65
CA ASP A 192 3.29 23.81 -28.81
C ASP A 192 4.78 24.19 -28.73
N VAL A 193 5.64 23.24 -29.09
CA VAL A 193 7.10 23.39 -28.96
C VAL A 193 7.65 24.46 -29.91
N ALA A 194 7.03 24.62 -31.08
CA ALA A 194 7.45 25.63 -32.06
C ALA A 194 7.36 27.05 -31.48
N ASP A 195 6.25 27.36 -30.80
CA ASP A 195 6.03 28.67 -30.18
C ASP A 195 6.98 28.90 -28.99
N LEU A 196 7.21 27.84 -28.20
CA LEU A 196 8.19 27.88 -27.13
C LEU A 196 9.59 28.17 -27.66
N LEU A 197 10.01 27.49 -28.73
CA LEU A 197 11.33 27.71 -29.34
C LEU A 197 11.47 29.16 -29.80
N LEU A 198 10.45 29.77 -30.40
CA LEU A 198 10.47 31.18 -30.78
C LEU A 198 10.68 32.08 -29.55
N TRP A 199 9.98 31.83 -28.45
CA TRP A 199 10.14 32.58 -27.20
C TRP A 199 11.55 32.42 -26.59
N LEU A 200 12.12 31.22 -26.63
CA LEU A 200 13.46 30.93 -26.12
C LEU A 200 14.60 31.70 -26.83
N HIS A 201 14.36 32.28 -28.01
CA HIS A 201 15.34 33.13 -28.69
C HIS A 201 15.47 34.51 -28.03
N SER A 202 14.40 35.03 -27.41
CA SER A 202 14.37 36.35 -26.74
C SER A 202 13.49 36.35 -25.49
N PRO A 203 13.89 35.66 -24.39
CA PRO A 203 13.07 35.50 -23.20
C PRO A 203 12.75 36.81 -22.46
N THR A 204 13.61 37.83 -22.61
CA THR A 204 13.56 39.12 -21.91
C THR A 204 12.82 40.21 -22.68
N GLY A 205 12.46 39.98 -23.95
CA GLY A 205 11.90 41.01 -24.84
C GLY A 205 10.45 41.42 -24.55
N MET A 206 9.76 40.74 -23.63
CA MET A 206 8.38 41.04 -23.25
C MET A 206 8.24 41.56 -21.82
N ALA A 207 9.33 41.90 -21.13
CA ALA A 207 9.32 42.35 -19.73
C ALA A 207 9.04 43.88 -19.58
N GLY A 208 7.78 44.31 -19.68
CA GLY A 208 7.31 45.55 -19.01
C GLY A 208 7.21 45.41 -17.47
N ASP A 209 7.18 46.48 -16.69
CA ASP A 209 7.44 46.47 -15.23
C ASP A 209 6.45 45.70 -14.28
N SER A 210 5.64 44.75 -14.77
CA SER A 210 4.62 44.01 -13.99
C SER A 210 4.69 42.48 -14.11
N PHE A 211 5.88 41.87 -14.28
CA PHE A 211 6.02 40.41 -14.33
C PHE A 211 6.20 39.80 -12.93
N GLN A 212 5.24 39.01 -12.49
CA GLN A 212 5.48 38.01 -11.46
C GLN A 212 6.00 36.74 -12.13
N GLN A 213 7.26 36.38 -11.87
CA GLN A 213 7.78 35.07 -12.24
C GLN A 213 6.97 33.97 -11.52
N PRO A 214 6.82 32.78 -12.13
CA PRO A 214 6.20 31.66 -11.45
C PRO A 214 6.88 31.40 -10.10
N GLU A 215 6.07 31.24 -9.05
CA GLU A 215 6.59 30.92 -7.72
C GLU A 215 7.25 29.54 -7.74
N LEU A 216 8.46 29.46 -7.18
CA LEU A 216 9.21 28.23 -7.04
C LEU A 216 9.21 27.77 -5.59
N PHE A 217 9.03 26.48 -5.40
CA PHE A 217 9.04 25.85 -4.08
C PHE A 217 10.27 24.97 -3.89
N ASP A 218 10.65 24.72 -2.63
CA ASP A 218 11.83 23.90 -2.29
C ASP A 218 11.76 22.47 -2.83
N PHE A 219 10.52 22.00 -3.01
CA PHE A 219 10.20 20.69 -3.53
C PHE A 219 10.20 20.59 -5.05
N ASP A 220 10.29 21.71 -5.79
CA ASP A 220 10.30 21.69 -7.25
C ASP A 220 11.60 21.07 -7.81
N HIS A 221 11.47 20.36 -8.93
CA HIS A 221 12.60 19.77 -9.63
C HIS A 221 13.25 20.80 -10.55
N VAL A 222 14.31 21.43 -10.06
CA VAL A 222 15.14 22.35 -10.85
C VAL A 222 16.25 21.58 -11.55
N HIS A 223 16.42 21.80 -12.85
CA HIS A 223 17.47 21.16 -13.63
C HIS A 223 18.86 21.65 -13.19
N PHE A 224 19.81 20.73 -13.00
CA PHE A 224 21.12 21.02 -12.41
C PHE A 224 22.00 21.99 -13.22
N GLU A 225 21.77 22.10 -14.54
CA GLU A 225 22.49 23.04 -15.42
C GLU A 225 21.87 24.45 -15.44
N SER A 226 20.80 24.71 -14.69
CA SER A 226 20.15 26.01 -14.66
C SER A 226 21.02 27.05 -13.95
N LEU A 227 21.29 28.18 -14.62
CA LEU A 227 22.02 29.30 -14.03
C LEU A 227 21.12 30.15 -13.13
N SER A 228 21.75 30.78 -12.12
CA SER A 228 21.06 31.71 -11.21
C SER A 228 20.78 33.03 -11.92
N GLY A 229 19.53 33.50 -11.87
CA GLY A 229 19.09 34.78 -12.46
C GLY A 229 18.39 34.67 -13.82
N SER A 230 18.38 33.49 -14.44
CA SER A 230 17.62 33.23 -15.67
C SER A 230 16.11 33.17 -15.39
N PRO A 231 15.24 33.57 -16.35
CA PRO A 231 13.79 33.48 -16.19
C PRO A 231 13.34 32.04 -15.93
N VAL A 232 12.39 31.89 -15.00
CA VAL A 232 11.85 30.59 -14.61
C VAL A 232 10.93 30.06 -15.71
N THR A 233 11.08 28.79 -16.04
CA THR A 233 10.24 28.10 -17.02
C THR A 233 9.85 26.73 -16.48
N ILE A 234 8.56 26.55 -16.23
CA ILE A 234 8.00 25.35 -15.60
C ILE A 234 7.32 24.50 -16.67
N LEU A 235 7.77 23.26 -16.84
CA LEU A 235 7.12 22.26 -17.67
C LEU A 235 6.11 21.47 -16.84
N TYR A 236 4.85 21.53 -17.26
CA TYR A 236 3.79 20.64 -16.80
C TYR A 236 3.61 19.51 -17.81
N GLY A 237 3.79 18.27 -17.36
CA GLY A 237 3.57 17.09 -18.20
C GLY A 237 4.02 15.80 -17.55
N ALA A 238 3.63 14.68 -18.15
CA ALA A 238 3.95 13.34 -17.62
C ALA A 238 5.12 12.70 -18.39
N LEU A 239 6.10 12.19 -17.65
CA LEU A 239 7.14 11.32 -18.18
C LEU A 239 6.54 10.13 -18.93
N GLY A 240 7.09 9.80 -20.09
CA GLY A 240 6.59 8.72 -20.98
C GLY A 240 5.56 9.18 -22.02
N THR A 241 5.15 10.46 -21.99
CA THR A 241 4.45 11.10 -23.11
C THR A 241 5.43 11.55 -24.18
N ASP A 242 5.01 11.51 -25.45
CA ASP A 242 5.84 12.03 -26.54
C ASP A 242 6.00 13.56 -26.43
N CYS A 243 4.97 14.29 -25.97
CA CYS A 243 5.08 15.75 -25.75
C CYS A 243 6.13 16.10 -24.71
N PHE A 244 6.20 15.36 -23.60
CA PHE A 244 7.19 15.61 -22.56
C PHE A 244 8.60 15.47 -23.11
N LYS A 245 8.87 14.44 -23.92
CA LYS A 245 10.20 14.23 -24.53
C LYS A 245 10.65 15.43 -25.37
N VAL A 246 9.76 15.97 -26.20
CA VAL A 246 10.10 17.09 -27.10
C VAL A 246 10.31 18.39 -26.31
N PHE A 247 9.42 18.72 -25.38
CA PHE A 247 9.57 19.89 -24.52
C PHE A 247 10.81 19.81 -23.63
N HIS A 248 11.04 18.65 -22.99
CA HIS A 248 12.19 18.40 -22.14
C HIS A 248 13.50 18.63 -22.91
N SER A 249 13.63 18.07 -24.11
CA SER A 249 14.85 18.22 -24.93
C SER A 249 15.14 19.70 -25.26
N ALA A 250 14.11 20.48 -25.60
CA ALA A 250 14.25 21.90 -25.91
C ALA A 250 14.64 22.74 -24.67
N LEU A 251 14.03 22.45 -23.52
CA LEU A 251 14.27 23.18 -22.28
C LEU A 251 15.62 22.84 -21.65
N VAL A 252 16.07 21.59 -21.73
CA VAL A 252 17.42 21.18 -21.29
C VAL A 252 18.47 21.93 -22.09
N GLU A 253 18.35 21.99 -23.43
CA GLU A 253 19.28 22.73 -24.27
C GLU A 253 19.28 24.24 -23.96
N ALA A 254 18.10 24.82 -23.71
CA ALA A 254 18.00 26.21 -23.31
C ALA A 254 18.59 26.48 -21.91
N ALA A 255 18.45 25.54 -20.97
CA ALA A 255 19.04 25.63 -19.63
C ALA A 255 20.58 25.54 -19.70
N LYS A 256 21.13 24.64 -20.52
CA LYS A 256 22.58 24.55 -20.80
C LYS A 256 23.16 25.86 -21.32
N GLN A 257 22.41 26.54 -22.18
CA GLN A 257 22.78 27.84 -22.73
C GLN A 257 22.55 29.00 -21.75
N GLY A 258 22.07 28.73 -20.52
CA GLY A 258 21.82 29.74 -19.50
C GLY A 258 20.61 30.63 -19.75
N LYS A 259 19.76 30.28 -20.73
CA LYS A 259 18.63 31.13 -21.16
C LYS A 259 17.45 31.08 -20.22
N VAL A 260 17.23 29.93 -19.58
CA VAL A 260 16.09 29.69 -18.69
C VAL A 260 16.52 28.89 -17.48
N LYS A 261 15.79 29.06 -16.39
CA LYS A 261 15.81 28.15 -15.23
C LYS A 261 14.72 27.11 -15.44
N TYR A 262 15.12 25.90 -15.84
CA TYR A 262 14.19 24.83 -16.20
C TYR A 262 13.71 24.07 -14.97
N VAL A 263 12.39 23.98 -14.82
CA VAL A 263 11.72 23.27 -13.73
C VAL A 263 10.68 22.31 -14.28
N VAL A 264 10.51 21.14 -13.66
CA VAL A 264 9.47 20.16 -14.00
C VAL A 264 8.49 19.99 -12.85
N ARG A 265 7.20 20.11 -13.16
CA ARG A 265 6.08 19.71 -12.29
C ARG A 265 5.32 18.56 -12.96
N PRO A 266 5.47 17.32 -12.47
CA PRO A 266 4.86 16.17 -13.11
C PRO A 266 3.34 16.18 -12.93
N VAL A 267 2.63 16.16 -14.06
CA VAL A 267 1.17 16.09 -14.08
C VAL A 267 0.70 15.30 -15.29
N LEU A 268 -0.32 14.45 -15.08
CA LEU A 268 -1.03 13.78 -16.17
C LEU A 268 -2.44 14.38 -16.27
N PRO A 269 -2.73 15.19 -17.31
CA PRO A 269 -4.05 15.77 -17.50
C PRO A 269 -5.12 14.74 -17.88
N SER A 270 -6.38 15.08 -17.62
CA SER A 270 -7.53 14.29 -18.03
C SER A 270 -7.56 14.07 -19.55
N GLY A 271 -7.85 12.84 -20.00
CA GLY A 271 -7.95 12.50 -21.42
C GLY A 271 -6.62 12.23 -22.13
N CYS A 272 -5.49 12.33 -21.42
CA CYS A 272 -4.17 11.96 -21.93
C CYS A 272 -3.82 10.49 -21.71
N GLU A 273 -4.57 9.78 -20.88
CA GLU A 273 -4.33 8.36 -20.53
C GLU A 273 -4.37 7.41 -21.75
N SER A 274 -5.25 7.68 -22.71
CA SER A 274 -5.47 6.83 -23.90
C SER A 274 -4.57 7.18 -25.09
N LYS A 275 -3.94 8.35 -25.08
CA LYS A 275 -3.12 8.87 -26.19
C LYS A 275 -1.61 8.67 -25.98
N VAL A 276 -1.22 8.02 -24.90
CA VAL A 276 0.14 8.05 -24.34
C VAL A 276 0.66 6.63 -24.12
N GLY A 277 1.99 6.46 -24.06
CA GLY A 277 2.64 5.18 -23.79
C GLY A 277 2.02 4.45 -22.59
N GLN A 278 1.76 3.15 -22.76
CA GLN A 278 0.84 2.37 -21.92
C GLN A 278 1.19 2.34 -20.42
N CYS A 279 2.46 2.56 -20.05
CA CYS A 279 2.89 2.59 -18.65
C CYS A 279 2.59 3.89 -17.91
N VAL A 280 2.34 5.00 -18.62
CA VAL A 280 2.08 6.31 -18.01
C VAL A 280 0.70 6.34 -17.34
N ALA A 281 -0.28 5.64 -17.89
CA ALA A 281 -1.64 5.58 -17.34
C ALA A 281 -1.79 4.57 -16.18
N VAL A 282 -0.77 3.75 -15.90
CA VAL A 282 -0.88 2.72 -14.87
C VAL A 282 -1.01 3.34 -13.48
N GLY A 283 -2.11 3.01 -12.79
CA GLY A 283 -2.44 3.55 -11.47
C GLY A 283 -3.03 4.96 -11.50
N ALA A 284 -3.21 5.56 -12.68
CA ALA A 284 -3.82 6.88 -12.85
C ALA A 284 -5.37 6.83 -12.81
N SER A 285 -5.96 5.67 -13.08
CA SER A 285 -7.41 5.45 -13.05
C SER A 285 -7.91 5.03 -11.67
N ASP A 286 -9.21 5.29 -11.42
CA ASP A 286 -9.96 4.92 -10.22
C ASP A 286 -9.52 5.61 -8.91
N SER A 287 -10.36 5.49 -7.87
CA SER A 287 -10.02 5.95 -6.52
C SER A 287 -8.87 5.11 -5.95
N LEU A 288 -7.84 5.77 -5.43
CA LEU A 288 -6.68 5.07 -4.87
C LEU A 288 -7.01 4.38 -3.55
N ASN A 289 -6.71 3.07 -3.44
CA ASN A 289 -6.69 2.40 -2.14
C ASN A 289 -5.38 2.76 -1.43
N LEU A 290 -5.47 3.23 -0.18
CA LEU A 290 -4.30 3.64 0.59
C LEU A 290 -3.74 2.46 1.39
N GLY A 291 -2.43 2.46 1.63
CA GLY A 291 -1.75 1.54 2.54
C GLY A 291 -1.52 2.17 3.92
N GLY A 292 -0.91 1.41 4.83
CA GLY A 292 -0.38 1.94 6.09
C GLY A 292 -1.38 2.20 7.21
N TYR A 293 -2.53 1.53 7.20
CA TYR A 293 -3.49 1.53 8.30
C TYR A 293 -3.65 0.13 8.91
N GLY A 294 -3.99 0.09 10.18
CA GLY A 294 -4.44 -1.12 10.87
C GLY A 294 -5.97 -1.18 10.94
N VAL A 295 -6.52 -2.39 10.95
CA VAL A 295 -7.95 -2.64 11.18
C VAL A 295 -8.09 -3.48 12.43
N GLU A 296 -8.93 -3.05 13.35
CA GLU A 296 -9.28 -3.81 14.54
C GLU A 296 -10.76 -4.22 14.51
N LEU A 297 -11.04 -5.41 15.04
CA LEU A 297 -12.39 -5.88 15.31
C LEU A 297 -12.59 -5.91 16.83
N ALA A 298 -13.05 -4.79 17.36
CA ALA A 298 -13.31 -4.65 18.80
C ALA A 298 -14.56 -5.43 19.22
N LEU A 299 -14.43 -6.27 20.25
CA LEU A 299 -15.54 -6.97 20.87
C LEU A 299 -16.27 -6.02 21.83
N LYS A 300 -17.43 -5.50 21.41
CA LYS A 300 -18.19 -4.49 22.18
C LYS A 300 -18.77 -5.01 23.51
N ASN A 301 -19.08 -6.30 23.61
CA ASN A 301 -19.63 -6.89 24.83
C ASN A 301 -18.52 -7.60 25.63
N MET A 302 -17.79 -6.85 26.45
CA MET A 302 -16.80 -7.40 27.40
C MET A 302 -17.41 -7.67 28.80
N GLU A 303 -18.64 -7.23 29.06
CA GLU A 303 -19.20 -7.05 30.41
C GLU A 303 -19.80 -8.30 31.10
N TYR A 304 -19.81 -9.48 30.49
CA TYR A 304 -20.31 -10.69 31.19
C TYR A 304 -19.28 -11.32 32.15
N LYS A 305 -18.23 -10.57 32.55
CA LYS A 305 -17.09 -11.06 33.34
C LYS A 305 -16.99 -10.48 34.76
N ALA A 306 -18.10 -10.09 35.38
CA ALA A 306 -18.08 -9.88 36.83
C ALA A 306 -18.34 -11.24 37.50
N MET A 307 -17.29 -11.95 37.91
CA MET A 307 -17.39 -13.15 38.75
C MET A 307 -16.73 -12.89 40.10
N ASP A 308 -17.45 -13.35 41.13
CA ASP A 308 -17.24 -13.18 42.56
C ASP A 308 -16.00 -13.94 43.06
N ASP A 309 -15.07 -13.25 43.73
CA ASP A 309 -13.76 -13.74 44.20
C ASP A 309 -13.82 -14.75 45.36
N SER A 310 -15.00 -15.25 45.72
CA SER A 310 -15.22 -16.00 46.96
C SER A 310 -15.33 -17.52 46.79
N ALA A 311 -14.46 -18.16 45.99
CA ALA A 311 -14.26 -19.61 46.07
C ALA A 311 -12.91 -20.08 45.50
N ILE A 312 -11.86 -20.16 46.34
CA ILE A 312 -10.66 -20.95 46.01
C ILE A 312 -10.31 -21.86 47.19
N LYS A 313 -10.26 -23.16 46.91
CA LYS A 313 -9.14 -24.07 47.24
C LYS A 313 -9.44 -25.48 46.71
N LYS A 314 -8.64 -25.94 45.74
CA LYS A 314 -7.91 -27.22 45.78
C LYS A 314 -7.08 -27.39 44.52
N GLY A 315 -5.78 -27.61 44.70
CA GLY A 315 -4.84 -27.90 43.63
C GLY A 315 -4.95 -29.33 43.12
N VAL A 316 -4.52 -29.53 41.87
CA VAL A 316 -4.22 -30.83 41.29
C VAL A 316 -2.97 -30.69 40.42
N THR A 317 -1.98 -31.53 40.70
CA THR A 317 -0.76 -31.76 39.91
C THR A 317 -1.06 -32.50 38.61
N LEU A 318 -0.49 -32.08 37.49
CA LEU A 318 -0.58 -32.79 36.20
C LEU A 318 0.81 -33.04 35.60
N GLU A 319 1.06 -34.32 35.28
CA GLU A 319 2.21 -34.85 34.54
C GLU A 319 2.07 -34.64 33.01
N ASP A 320 3.17 -34.96 32.32
CA ASP A 320 3.69 -34.53 31.01
C ASP A 320 2.86 -34.89 29.74
N PRO A 321 2.98 -34.12 28.62
CA PRO A 321 2.30 -34.38 27.36
C PRO A 321 3.25 -34.97 26.29
N ARG A 322 2.77 -35.98 25.56
CA ARG A 322 2.95 -36.17 24.10
C ARG A 322 2.55 -37.58 23.67
N THR A 323 1.35 -37.69 23.11
CA THR A 323 1.00 -38.54 21.96
C THR A 323 -0.31 -37.98 21.42
N GLU A 324 -0.53 -38.07 20.10
CA GLU A 324 -1.86 -37.89 19.51
C GLU A 324 -2.80 -38.90 20.16
N ASP A 325 -3.47 -38.50 21.23
CA ASP A 325 -4.13 -39.43 22.14
C ASP A 325 -5.51 -38.89 22.47
N LEU A 326 -6.52 -39.71 22.20
CA LEU A 326 -7.92 -39.49 22.57
C LEU A 326 -8.09 -39.38 24.10
N SER A 327 -7.02 -39.57 24.86
CA SER A 327 -6.91 -39.30 26.29
C SER A 327 -6.87 -37.81 26.66
N GLN A 328 -6.62 -36.90 25.71
CA GLN A 328 -6.67 -35.47 25.99
C GLN A 328 -8.06 -35.04 26.45
N GLU A 329 -8.08 -34.37 27.59
CA GLU A 329 -9.28 -33.86 28.22
C GLU A 329 -9.78 -32.63 27.44
N VAL A 330 -10.87 -32.79 26.69
CA VAL A 330 -11.53 -31.69 25.99
C VAL A 330 -12.69 -31.21 26.86
N ARG A 331 -12.53 -30.05 27.52
CA ARG A 331 -13.50 -29.44 28.45
C ARG A 331 -13.99 -30.38 29.57
N GLY A 332 -13.08 -31.07 30.26
CA GLY A 332 -13.43 -31.96 31.38
C GLY A 332 -13.80 -33.40 30.97
N PHE A 333 -13.74 -33.72 29.67
CA PHE A 333 -14.09 -35.04 29.14
C PHE A 333 -12.86 -35.72 28.54
N ILE A 334 -12.54 -36.91 29.06
CA ILE A 334 -11.56 -37.82 28.46
C ILE A 334 -12.31 -38.70 27.46
N PHE A 335 -12.22 -38.34 26.18
CA PHE A 335 -13.00 -39.00 25.13
C PHE A 335 -12.62 -40.47 24.96
N SER A 336 -11.37 -40.85 25.17
CA SER A 336 -10.93 -42.26 25.15
C SER A 336 -11.70 -43.13 26.15
N LYS A 337 -11.85 -42.69 27.41
CA LYS A 337 -12.60 -43.42 28.44
C LYS A 337 -14.10 -43.47 28.16
N ILE A 338 -14.65 -42.46 27.48
CA ILE A 338 -16.08 -42.42 27.13
C ILE A 338 -16.33 -43.39 25.96
N LEU A 339 -15.46 -43.41 24.97
CA LEU A 339 -15.46 -44.37 23.86
C LEU A 339 -15.30 -45.82 24.36
N GLU A 340 -14.44 -46.06 25.35
CA GLU A 340 -14.28 -47.39 25.98
C GLU A 340 -15.53 -47.85 26.74
N ARG A 341 -16.23 -46.93 27.42
CA ARG A 341 -17.42 -47.24 28.21
C ARG A 341 -18.70 -47.33 27.38
N LYS A 342 -18.72 -46.64 26.24
CA LYS A 342 -19.88 -46.50 25.35
C LYS A 342 -19.47 -46.59 23.88
N PRO A 343 -19.02 -47.77 23.43
CA PRO A 343 -18.58 -47.99 22.05
C PRO A 343 -19.74 -47.85 21.04
N GLU A 344 -20.99 -48.06 21.47
CA GLU A 344 -22.19 -47.92 20.64
C GLU A 344 -22.47 -46.49 20.14
N LEU A 345 -21.87 -45.46 20.76
CA LEU A 345 -22.16 -44.03 20.52
C LEU A 345 -20.97 -43.28 19.90
N THR A 346 -20.08 -44.02 19.23
CA THR A 346 -18.81 -43.48 18.71
C THR A 346 -19.00 -42.26 17.80
N SER A 347 -20.00 -42.29 16.91
CA SER A 347 -20.33 -41.19 16.00
C SER A 347 -20.79 -39.93 16.74
N GLU A 348 -21.65 -40.09 17.74
CA GLU A 348 -22.23 -39.02 18.54
C GLU A 348 -21.18 -38.41 19.48
N ILE A 349 -20.29 -39.25 20.02
CA ILE A 349 -19.17 -38.83 20.86
C ILE A 349 -18.16 -38.01 20.03
N MET A 350 -17.86 -38.42 18.80
CA MET A 350 -17.02 -37.63 17.89
C MET A 350 -17.70 -36.33 17.46
N ALA A 351 -19.00 -36.35 17.15
CA ALA A 351 -19.76 -35.14 16.84
C ALA A 351 -19.84 -34.18 18.04
N PHE A 352 -19.93 -34.70 19.27
CA PHE A 352 -19.89 -33.91 20.50
C PHE A 352 -18.51 -33.29 20.75
N ARG A 353 -17.43 -34.05 20.50
CA ARG A 353 -16.06 -33.53 20.53
C ARG A 353 -15.89 -32.38 19.55
N ASP A 354 -16.34 -32.58 18.31
CA ASP A 354 -16.25 -31.58 17.25
C ASP A 354 -17.13 -30.35 17.57
N TYR A 355 -18.28 -30.55 18.22
CA TYR A 355 -19.11 -29.47 18.74
C TYR A 355 -18.36 -28.63 19.80
N LEU A 356 -17.73 -29.27 20.79
CA LEU A 356 -16.96 -28.58 21.83
C LEU A 356 -15.80 -27.79 21.23
N LEU A 357 -15.08 -28.36 20.26
CA LEU A 357 -14.02 -27.68 19.52
C LEU A 357 -14.55 -26.53 18.65
N SER A 358 -15.77 -26.65 18.10
CA SER A 358 -16.40 -25.63 17.25
C SER A 358 -17.05 -24.47 18.01
N SER A 359 -17.35 -24.65 19.30
CA SER A 359 -17.95 -23.62 20.14
C SER A 359 -16.87 -22.63 20.62
N THR A 360 -16.42 -21.81 19.68
CA THR A 360 -15.39 -20.75 19.83
C THR A 360 -15.87 -19.52 20.60
N ILE A 361 -17.02 -19.57 21.26
CA ILE A 361 -17.60 -18.39 21.92
C ILE A 361 -17.94 -18.74 23.36
N SER A 362 -17.12 -18.18 24.25
CA SER A 362 -17.28 -18.09 25.71
C SER A 362 -16.96 -19.34 26.53
N ASP A 363 -15.69 -19.79 26.51
CA ASP A 363 -15.12 -20.38 27.73
C ASP A 363 -14.86 -19.21 28.70
N THR A 364 -15.48 -19.28 29.88
CA THR A 364 -15.17 -18.39 31.01
C THR A 364 -13.73 -18.67 31.43
N LEU A 365 -12.78 -17.85 30.96
CA LEU A 365 -11.40 -17.90 31.45
C LEU A 365 -11.42 -17.48 32.92
N ASP A 366 -10.88 -18.34 33.78
CA ASP A 366 -10.70 -17.99 35.18
C ASP A 366 -9.59 -16.94 35.34
N VAL A 367 -9.70 -16.08 36.36
CA VAL A 367 -8.78 -14.94 36.57
C VAL A 367 -7.32 -15.39 36.74
N TRP A 368 -7.08 -16.57 37.33
CA TRP A 368 -5.75 -17.14 37.52
C TRP A 368 -5.12 -17.66 36.22
N GLU A 369 -5.92 -18.15 35.27
CA GLU A 369 -5.44 -18.61 33.96
C GLU A 369 -4.88 -17.45 33.13
N LEU A 370 -5.24 -16.21 33.45
CA LEU A 370 -4.75 -15.01 32.77
C LEU A 370 -3.38 -14.54 33.29
N LYS A 371 -2.98 -14.95 34.49
CA LYS A 371 -1.75 -14.45 35.13
C LYS A 371 -0.48 -14.87 34.39
N ASP A 372 -0.43 -16.14 33.98
CA ASP A 372 0.75 -16.72 33.32
C ASP A 372 0.63 -16.71 31.79
N LEU A 373 -0.48 -16.20 31.26
CA LEU A 373 -0.80 -16.19 29.84
C LEU A 373 0.27 -15.51 28.96
N GLY A 374 0.85 -14.41 29.45
CA GLY A 374 1.97 -13.74 28.75
C GLY A 374 3.21 -14.65 28.63
N HIS A 375 3.53 -15.40 29.68
CA HIS A 375 4.66 -16.34 29.69
C HIS A 375 4.38 -17.55 28.79
N GLN A 376 3.16 -18.11 28.86
CA GLN A 376 2.72 -19.21 27.99
C GLN A 376 2.76 -18.80 26.50
N THR A 377 2.34 -17.57 26.20
CA THR A 377 2.39 -17.01 24.85
C THR A 377 3.84 -16.88 24.36
N ALA A 378 4.73 -16.32 25.18
CA ALA A 378 6.15 -16.21 24.85
C ALA A 378 6.78 -17.60 24.60
N GLN A 379 6.48 -18.59 25.45
CA GLN A 379 6.96 -19.97 25.28
C GLN A 379 6.44 -20.57 23.97
N ARG A 380 5.16 -20.37 23.63
CA ARG A 380 4.56 -20.87 22.38
C ARG A 380 5.26 -20.30 21.15
N ILE A 381 5.62 -19.02 21.18
CA ILE A 381 6.32 -18.29 20.11
C ILE A 381 7.75 -18.79 19.97
N VAL A 382 8.50 -18.89 21.07
CA VAL A 382 9.90 -19.30 21.08
C VAL A 382 10.08 -20.76 20.62
N HIS A 383 9.12 -21.63 20.92
CA HIS A 383 9.14 -23.03 20.46
C HIS A 383 8.56 -23.26 19.07
N ALA A 384 8.03 -22.22 18.40
CA ALA A 384 7.55 -22.35 17.04
C ALA A 384 8.72 -22.51 16.06
N SER A 385 8.47 -23.17 14.91
CA SER A 385 9.46 -23.26 13.83
C SER A 385 9.77 -21.90 13.21
N ASP A 386 8.76 -21.02 13.15
CA ASP A 386 8.89 -19.61 12.76
C ASP A 386 8.30 -18.73 13.87
N PRO A 387 9.16 -18.19 14.76
CA PRO A 387 8.71 -17.35 15.88
C PRO A 387 8.02 -16.06 15.42
N LEU A 388 8.46 -15.43 14.33
CA LEU A 388 7.90 -14.15 13.89
C LEU A 388 6.50 -14.34 13.29
N GLN A 389 6.33 -15.36 12.44
CA GLN A 389 5.02 -15.70 11.93
C GLN A 389 4.07 -16.11 13.07
N SER A 390 4.53 -16.95 14.01
CA SER A 390 3.71 -17.35 15.15
C SER A 390 3.32 -16.16 16.03
N MET A 391 4.22 -15.20 16.25
CA MET A 391 3.93 -13.98 16.99
C MET A 391 2.87 -13.14 16.26
N GLN A 392 2.97 -13.01 14.94
CA GLN A 392 1.98 -12.29 14.13
C GLN A 392 0.60 -12.95 14.21
N GLU A 393 0.52 -14.27 14.01
CA GLU A 393 -0.74 -15.02 14.02
C GLU A 393 -1.45 -14.94 15.38
N ILE A 394 -0.69 -15.08 16.46
CA ILE A 394 -1.22 -14.97 17.83
C ILE A 394 -1.69 -13.53 18.10
N ASN A 395 -0.90 -12.51 17.75
CA ASN A 395 -1.28 -11.11 17.99
C ASN A 395 -2.51 -10.69 17.17
N GLN A 396 -2.68 -11.20 15.95
CA GLN A 396 -3.83 -10.89 15.10
C GLN A 396 -5.12 -11.62 15.54
N ASN A 397 -5.00 -12.78 16.17
CA ASN A 397 -6.14 -13.65 16.52
C ASN A 397 -6.23 -13.93 18.02
N PHE A 398 -5.63 -13.10 18.87
CA PHE A 398 -5.42 -13.40 20.29
C PHE A 398 -6.69 -13.88 21.02
N PRO A 399 -7.88 -13.25 20.87
CA PRO A 399 -9.09 -13.68 21.56
C PRO A 399 -9.56 -15.10 21.20
N SER A 400 -9.24 -15.62 20.02
CA SER A 400 -9.64 -16.97 19.60
C SER A 400 -8.64 -18.04 20.06
N VAL A 401 -7.38 -17.66 20.28
CA VAL A 401 -6.30 -18.59 20.64
C VAL A 401 -6.09 -18.67 22.16
N VAL A 402 -6.60 -17.69 22.92
CA VAL A 402 -6.36 -17.52 24.35
C VAL A 402 -6.69 -18.76 25.21
N SER A 403 -7.76 -19.49 24.89
CA SER A 403 -8.18 -20.68 25.65
C SER A 403 -7.27 -21.89 25.43
N SER A 404 -6.59 -21.94 24.28
CA SER A 404 -5.57 -22.94 23.99
C SER A 404 -4.26 -22.60 24.70
N LEU A 405 -3.91 -21.31 24.71
CA LEU A 405 -2.70 -20.81 25.37
C LEU A 405 -2.74 -21.01 26.89
N SER A 406 -3.88 -20.74 27.53
CA SER A 406 -4.01 -20.84 28.99
C SER A 406 -3.77 -22.25 29.53
N ARG A 407 -4.01 -23.28 28.71
CA ARG A 407 -3.85 -24.70 29.07
C ARG A 407 -2.43 -25.22 28.87
N MET A 408 -1.55 -24.43 28.27
CA MET A 408 -0.16 -24.84 28.02
C MET A 408 0.63 -24.86 29.33
N LYS A 409 1.32 -25.97 29.60
CA LYS A 409 2.21 -26.07 30.75
C LYS A 409 3.41 -25.15 30.55
N LEU A 410 3.66 -24.29 31.54
CA LEU A 410 4.80 -23.38 31.53
C LEU A 410 6.05 -24.11 32.02
N ASP A 411 7.15 -23.95 31.29
CA ASP A 411 8.45 -24.49 31.68
C ASP A 411 9.15 -23.54 32.66
N ASP A 412 9.63 -24.07 33.79
CA ASP A 412 10.27 -23.27 34.84
C ASP A 412 11.51 -22.53 34.32
N SER A 413 12.25 -23.11 33.37
CA SER A 413 13.41 -22.47 32.72
C SER A 413 13.02 -21.17 31.99
N VAL A 414 11.92 -21.20 31.22
CA VAL A 414 11.44 -20.04 30.45
C VAL A 414 10.95 -18.95 31.40
N LYS A 415 10.28 -19.35 32.48
CA LYS A 415 9.80 -18.44 33.51
C LYS A 415 10.94 -17.69 34.21
N ASP A 416 12.01 -18.40 34.57
CA ASP A 416 13.17 -17.81 35.24
C ASP A 416 13.91 -16.82 34.34
N GLU A 417 14.08 -17.16 33.05
CA GLU A 417 14.68 -16.26 32.04
C GLU A 417 13.86 -14.99 31.84
N ILE A 418 12.54 -15.10 31.70
CA ILE A 418 11.65 -13.94 31.56
C ILE A 418 11.74 -13.06 32.81
N THR A 419 11.74 -13.67 34.00
CA THR A 419 11.85 -12.94 35.27
C THR A 419 13.19 -12.21 35.39
N ALA A 420 14.29 -12.82 34.90
CA ALA A 420 15.60 -12.18 34.87
C ALA A 420 15.60 -10.95 33.93
N ASN A 421 15.02 -11.07 32.73
CA ASN A 421 14.92 -9.98 31.77
C ASN A 421 14.01 -8.84 32.27
N GLN A 422 12.94 -9.19 32.99
CA GLN A 422 12.01 -8.22 33.59
C GLN A 422 12.66 -7.33 34.68
N ARG A 423 13.85 -7.69 35.17
CA ARG A 423 14.63 -6.81 36.07
C ARG A 423 15.15 -5.57 35.37
N MET A 424 15.41 -5.67 34.06
CA MET A 424 15.92 -4.56 33.24
C MET A 424 14.77 -3.78 32.58
N ILE A 425 13.72 -4.48 32.14
CA ILE A 425 12.55 -3.88 31.48
C ILE A 425 11.29 -4.28 32.24
N PRO A 426 10.56 -3.33 32.87
CA PRO A 426 9.34 -3.64 33.59
C PRO A 426 8.31 -4.38 32.72
N PRO A 427 7.51 -5.30 33.28
CA PRO A 427 6.44 -5.95 32.54
C PRO A 427 5.44 -4.92 31.98
N SER A 428 4.81 -5.26 30.87
CA SER A 428 3.81 -4.43 30.19
C SER A 428 4.31 -3.10 29.60
N LYS A 429 5.63 -2.93 29.46
CA LYS A 429 6.21 -1.83 28.67
C LYS A 429 6.67 -2.33 27.31
N SER A 430 6.22 -1.65 26.25
CA SER A 430 6.72 -1.84 24.90
C SER A 430 7.81 -0.81 24.63
N LEU A 431 8.99 -1.27 24.23
CA LEU A 431 10.12 -0.42 23.85
C LEU A 431 10.57 -0.81 22.46
N MET A 432 10.72 0.18 21.57
CA MET A 432 11.26 0.00 20.24
C MET A 432 12.52 0.83 20.11
N ALA A 433 13.57 0.25 19.53
CA ALA A 433 14.80 0.95 19.23
C ALA A 433 15.21 0.69 17.78
N LEU A 434 15.64 1.74 17.08
CA LEU A 434 16.24 1.65 15.75
C LEU A 434 17.70 2.10 15.88
N ASN A 435 18.66 1.23 15.55
CA ASN A 435 20.10 1.50 15.66
C ASN A 435 20.54 2.05 17.04
N GLY A 436 19.83 1.65 18.11
CA GLY A 436 20.10 2.09 19.48
C GLY A 436 19.37 3.38 19.91
N ALA A 437 18.72 4.08 18.98
CA ALA A 437 17.84 5.20 19.30
C ALA A 437 16.47 4.67 19.73
N LEU A 438 16.01 5.03 20.94
CA LEU A 438 14.68 4.68 21.42
C LEU A 438 13.64 5.50 20.66
N ILE A 439 12.59 4.83 20.19
CA ILE A 439 11.48 5.47 19.49
C ILE A 439 10.18 5.25 20.28
N ASN A 440 9.38 6.31 20.41
CA ASN A 440 8.08 6.23 21.04
C ASN A 440 7.07 5.58 20.08
N ILE A 441 6.60 4.38 20.41
CA ILE A 441 5.70 3.59 19.57
C ILE A 441 4.35 4.30 19.35
N GLU A 442 3.93 5.15 20.29
CA GLU A 442 2.65 5.88 20.21
C GLU A 442 2.66 6.99 19.16
N ASP A 443 3.83 7.55 18.86
CA ASP A 443 4.00 8.67 17.93
C ASP A 443 4.44 8.22 16.53
N ILE A 444 4.72 6.92 16.34
CA ILE A 444 5.19 6.37 15.06
C ILE A 444 4.01 5.89 14.23
N ASP A 445 3.91 6.44 13.02
CA ASP A 445 3.14 5.82 11.93
C ASP A 445 4.07 5.08 10.95
N LEU A 446 3.48 4.28 10.05
CA LEU A 446 4.25 3.52 9.06
C LEU A 446 5.07 4.41 8.13
N TYR A 447 4.54 5.58 7.74
CA TYR A 447 5.20 6.47 6.78
C TYR A 447 6.41 7.15 7.43
N LEU A 448 6.28 7.59 8.68
CA LEU A 448 7.37 8.13 9.48
C LEU A 448 8.44 7.07 9.73
N LEU A 449 8.05 5.82 10.01
CA LEU A 449 9.01 4.72 10.15
C LEU A 449 9.78 4.47 8.85
N VAL A 450 9.10 4.48 7.70
CA VAL A 450 9.74 4.35 6.39
C VAL A 450 10.72 5.50 6.15
N ASP A 451 10.32 6.74 6.40
CA ASP A 451 11.19 7.91 6.22
C ASP A 451 12.41 7.87 7.17
N MET A 452 12.24 7.42 8.42
CA MET A 452 13.36 7.22 9.37
C MET A 452 14.34 6.13 8.88
N VAL A 453 13.82 4.98 8.46
CA VAL A 453 14.65 3.88 7.92
C VAL A 453 15.37 4.33 6.65
N GLN A 454 14.71 5.10 5.79
CA GLN A 454 15.29 5.65 4.56
C GLN A 454 16.50 6.55 4.89
N GLN A 455 16.35 7.45 5.86
CA GLN A 455 17.44 8.34 6.29
C GLN A 455 18.63 7.56 6.85
N GLU A 456 18.38 6.57 7.72
CA GLU A 456 19.43 5.71 8.29
C GLU A 456 20.17 4.91 7.22
N LEU A 457 19.45 4.34 6.25
CA LEU A 457 20.05 3.60 5.13
C LEU A 457 20.88 4.52 4.22
N SER A 458 20.38 5.73 3.93
CA SER A 458 21.10 6.72 3.14
C SER A 458 22.41 7.15 3.82
N LEU A 459 22.37 7.39 5.14
CA LEU A 459 23.57 7.67 5.94
C LEU A 459 24.55 6.49 5.91
N ALA A 460 24.06 5.26 6.10
CA ALA A 460 24.88 4.06 6.06
C ALA A 460 25.59 3.88 4.70
N ASP A 461 24.89 4.15 3.59
CA ASP A 461 25.45 4.09 2.24
C ASP A 461 26.56 5.15 2.03
N GLN A 462 26.34 6.38 2.52
CA GLN A 462 27.35 7.44 2.49
C GLN A 462 28.60 7.06 3.29
N PHE A 463 28.43 6.51 4.50
CA PHE A 463 29.55 6.03 5.31
C PHE A 463 30.31 4.87 4.65
N SER A 464 29.60 3.94 4.02
CA SER A 464 30.21 2.83 3.28
C SER A 464 31.10 3.33 2.14
N LYS A 465 30.63 4.31 1.36
CA LYS A 465 31.40 4.95 0.28
C LYS A 465 32.64 5.68 0.80
N LEU A 466 32.54 6.35 1.95
CA LEU A 466 33.69 7.01 2.58
C LEU A 466 34.74 6.01 3.10
N LYS A 467 34.31 4.85 3.60
CA LYS A 467 35.22 3.80 4.08
C LYS A 467 36.03 3.18 2.94
N HIS A 468 35.38 2.88 1.81
CA HIS A 468 36.06 2.38 0.60
C HIS A 468 37.03 3.42 0.00
N ASN A 469 36.69 4.72 0.08
CA ASN A 469 37.59 5.80 -0.36
C ASN A 469 38.80 6.00 0.58
N LYS A 470 38.70 5.66 1.86
CA LYS A 470 39.83 5.71 2.80
C LYS A 470 40.77 4.51 2.63
N GLU A 471 40.26 3.32 2.38
CA GLU A 471 41.13 2.16 2.09
C GLU A 471 41.94 2.35 0.79
N THR A 472 41.41 3.09 -0.19
CA THR A 472 42.15 3.43 -1.43
C THR A 472 43.09 4.63 -1.31
N SER A 473 43.00 5.46 -0.25
CA SER A 473 43.90 6.62 -0.07
C SER A 473 45.12 6.36 0.83
N PHE A 474 45.20 5.22 1.51
CA PHE A 474 46.32 4.93 2.43
C PHE A 474 47.50 4.20 1.77
N ASP A 475 47.38 3.73 0.53
CA ASP A 475 48.48 3.05 -0.20
C ASP A 475 49.44 3.99 -0.96
N SER A 476 49.29 5.32 -0.83
CA SER A 476 50.15 6.30 -1.53
C SER A 476 50.93 7.26 -0.62
N VAL A 477 50.85 7.08 0.70
CA VAL A 477 51.66 7.85 1.68
C VAL A 477 52.30 6.88 2.67
N SER A 478 53.15 6.00 2.16
CA SER A 478 54.14 5.25 2.94
C SER A 478 55.30 4.88 2.02
N SER A 479 56.15 5.87 1.76
CA SER A 479 57.54 5.72 1.29
C SER A 479 58.36 6.88 1.81
#